data_AF-A0AAU1GBY9-F1
#
_entry.id   AF-A0AAU1GBY9-F1
#
_cell.length_a   1.000
_cell.length_b   1.000
_cell.length_c   1.000
_cell.angle_alpha   90.00
_cell.angle_beta   90.00
_cell.angle_gamma   90.00
#
_symmetry.space_group_name_H-M   'P 1'
#
loop_
_entity.id
_entity.type
_entity.pdbx_description
1 polymer ?
#
loop_
_entity_poly.entity_id
_entity_poly.type
_entity_poly.pdbx_seq_one_letter_code
_entity_poly.pdbx_strand_id
1 'polypeptide(L)'
;MANERLRSAMLTQGVTAESLAEHLGVDPKTVERWITKGRAPYRRHRLAISAFLREDEGYLWPDGLPDGQRKDAADAEVLKVYPHRSYVPADLWLQLFGRAEREIGVLVHAGVFLAENPRWAQLLRSKAAGGVRARILLGDPESPEIRRRGEEEEIGEGVAYKVREVMKLYRPLYSVSGIEFRLHRSTLHNSLYRSDDEWLVNTQVYGVSAPLTPVLHLRKVAGAELVSTYQQSFEKVWSEAVPIER
;
A
#
# COMPACT_ATOMS: atom_id res chain seq x y z
N MET A 1 30.66 3.14 9.20
CA MET A 1 30.24 1.89 8.53
C MET A 1 29.79 2.23 7.13
N ALA A 2 30.02 1.39 6.12
CA ALA A 2 29.54 1.66 4.76
C ALA A 2 28.00 1.58 4.69
N ASN A 3 27.37 2.39 3.85
CA ASN A 3 25.93 2.33 3.58
C ASN A 3 25.64 1.29 2.49
N GLU A 4 25.52 0.04 2.91
CA GLU A 4 25.27 -1.08 1.99
C GLU A 4 23.86 -1.06 1.38
N ARG A 5 22.90 -0.38 2.02
CA ARG A 5 21.53 -0.23 1.51
C ARG A 5 21.50 0.71 0.31
N LEU A 6 22.16 1.87 0.41
CA LEU A 6 22.34 2.78 -0.72
C LEU A 6 23.10 2.11 -1.87
N ARG A 7 24.18 1.38 -1.56
CA ARG A 7 24.94 0.64 -2.57
C ARG A 7 24.06 -0.37 -3.32
N SER A 8 23.29 -1.17 -2.57
CA SER A 8 22.43 -2.20 -3.14
C SER A 8 21.28 -1.61 -3.96
N ALA A 9 20.66 -0.53 -3.49
CA ALA A 9 19.61 0.19 -4.21
C ALA A 9 20.12 0.75 -5.55
N MET A 10 21.30 1.39 -5.55
CA MET A 10 21.93 1.89 -6.77
C MET A 10 22.25 0.77 -7.77
N LEU A 11 22.83 -0.34 -7.29
CA LEU A 11 23.12 -1.51 -8.14
C LEU A 11 21.85 -2.11 -8.74
N THR A 12 20.78 -2.25 -7.95
CA THR A 12 19.50 -2.83 -8.39
C THR A 12 18.83 -1.96 -9.46
N GLN A 13 18.95 -0.64 -9.34
CA GLN A 13 18.39 0.34 -10.29
C GLN A 13 19.32 0.62 -11.48
N GLY A 14 20.52 0.02 -11.54
CA GLY A 14 21.51 0.30 -12.59
C GLY A 14 22.09 1.72 -12.55
N VAL A 15 22.08 2.36 -11.37
CA VAL A 15 22.50 3.75 -11.17
C VAL A 15 23.98 3.79 -10.74
N THR A 16 24.80 4.54 -11.48
CA THR A 16 26.21 4.77 -11.11
C THR A 16 26.37 6.00 -10.20
N ALA A 17 27.51 6.11 -9.52
CA ALA A 17 27.80 7.27 -8.67
C ALA A 17 27.83 8.57 -9.50
N GLU A 18 28.30 8.51 -10.74
CA GLU A 18 28.36 9.62 -11.68
C GLU A 18 26.95 10.07 -12.08
N SER A 19 26.08 9.14 -12.47
CA SER A 19 24.71 9.47 -12.88
C SER A 19 23.90 10.07 -11.73
N LEU A 20 24.08 9.55 -10.51
CA LEU A 20 23.43 10.09 -9.32
C LEU A 20 24.00 11.47 -8.96
N ALA A 21 25.31 11.67 -9.11
CA ALA A 21 25.96 12.94 -8.86
C ALA A 21 25.51 14.03 -9.84
N GLU A 22 25.39 13.69 -11.12
CA GLU A 22 24.84 14.55 -12.16
C GLU A 22 23.41 14.97 -11.84
N HIS A 23 22.54 14.02 -11.48
CA HIS A 23 21.16 14.31 -11.11
C HIS A 23 21.04 15.26 -9.91
N LEU A 24 21.96 15.13 -8.94
CA LEU A 24 21.97 15.91 -7.71
C LEU A 24 22.75 17.22 -7.81
N GLY A 25 23.50 17.45 -8.89
CA GLY A 25 24.41 18.58 -9.04
C GLY A 25 25.55 18.58 -8.01
N VAL A 26 26.07 17.40 -7.65
CA VAL A 26 27.19 17.25 -6.70
C VAL A 26 28.38 16.54 -7.36
N ASP A 27 29.54 16.54 -6.70
CA ASP A 27 30.72 15.81 -7.18
C ASP A 27 30.58 14.29 -6.98
N PRO A 28 30.95 13.42 -7.94
CA PRO A 28 30.88 11.96 -7.81
C PRO A 28 31.55 11.38 -6.56
N LYS A 29 32.68 11.96 -6.12
CA LYS A 29 33.33 11.54 -4.86
C LYS A 29 32.46 11.81 -3.64
N THR A 30 31.52 12.75 -3.72
CA THR A 30 30.55 13.00 -2.64
C THR A 30 29.60 11.82 -2.51
N VAL A 31 29.12 11.29 -3.64
CA VAL A 31 28.27 10.09 -3.68
C VAL A 31 29.03 8.86 -3.17
N GLU A 32 30.27 8.66 -3.65
CA GLU A 32 31.13 7.57 -3.15
C GLU A 32 31.36 7.65 -1.64
N ARG A 33 31.50 8.85 -1.09
CA ARG A 33 31.64 9.06 0.37
C ARG A 33 30.37 8.69 1.14
N TRP A 34 29.18 8.93 0.59
CA TRP A 34 27.92 8.51 1.21
C TRP A 34 27.81 6.98 1.29
N ILE A 35 28.35 6.28 0.28
CA ILE A 35 28.40 4.82 0.25
C ILE A 35 29.47 4.29 1.20
N THR A 36 30.70 4.80 1.14
CA THR A 36 31.85 4.19 1.82
C THR A 36 32.01 4.61 3.28
N LYS A 37 31.71 5.87 3.61
CA LYS A 37 31.97 6.41 4.95
C LYS A 37 30.75 6.39 5.88
N GLY A 38 29.56 6.06 5.36
CA GLY A 38 28.31 6.03 6.14
C GLY A 38 27.85 7.41 6.62
N ARG A 39 28.39 8.50 6.07
CA ARG A 39 27.95 9.84 6.41
C ARG A 39 26.67 10.14 5.65
N ALA A 40 25.57 10.39 6.37
CA ALA A 40 24.31 10.76 5.75
C ALA A 40 24.44 12.12 5.01
N PRO A 41 23.91 12.23 3.77
CA PRO A 41 23.80 13.51 3.06
C PRO A 41 22.92 14.51 3.81
N TYR A 42 22.95 15.78 3.42
CA TYR A 42 21.89 16.73 3.79
C TYR A 42 20.53 16.23 3.29
N ARG A 43 19.46 16.55 4.03
CA ARG A 43 18.08 16.09 3.75
C ARG A 43 17.67 16.29 2.29
N ARG A 44 17.97 17.45 1.68
CA ARG A 44 17.66 17.73 0.27
C ARG A 44 18.22 16.67 -0.69
N HIS A 45 19.44 16.19 -0.44
CA HIS A 45 20.06 15.15 -1.26
C HIS A 45 19.48 13.78 -0.91
N ARG A 46 19.21 13.48 0.37
CA ARG A 46 18.56 12.21 0.75
C ARG A 46 17.19 12.04 0.12
N LEU A 47 16.37 13.08 0.14
CA LEU A 47 15.06 13.10 -0.52
C LEU A 47 15.17 12.90 -2.03
N ALA A 48 16.09 13.64 -2.68
CA ALA A 48 16.31 13.52 -4.11
C ALA A 48 16.84 12.12 -4.50
N ILE A 49 17.75 11.54 -3.71
CA ILE A 49 18.24 10.17 -3.91
C ILE A 49 17.11 9.15 -3.71
N SER A 50 16.29 9.30 -2.66
CA SER A 50 15.16 8.40 -2.38
C SER A 50 14.14 8.43 -3.52
N ALA A 51 13.82 9.63 -4.02
CA ALA A 51 12.95 9.79 -5.19
C ALA A 51 13.56 9.20 -6.47
N PHE A 52 14.86 9.43 -6.71
CA PHE A 52 15.57 8.94 -7.87
C PHE A 52 15.68 7.40 -7.90
N LEU A 53 16.02 6.81 -6.75
CA LEU A 53 16.14 5.36 -6.58
C LEU A 53 14.81 4.67 -6.32
N ARG A 54 13.71 5.42 -6.15
CA ARG A 54 12.38 4.92 -5.76
C ARG A 54 12.40 4.07 -4.48
N GLU A 55 13.34 4.38 -3.59
CA GLU A 55 13.52 3.72 -2.30
C GLU A 55 13.13 4.66 -1.16
N ASP A 56 12.85 4.08 0.00
CA ASP A 56 12.47 4.82 1.21
C ASP A 56 13.71 5.46 1.87
N GLU A 57 13.60 6.72 2.33
CA GLU A 57 14.73 7.42 2.99
C GLU A 57 15.14 6.71 4.28
N GLY A 58 14.19 6.20 5.05
CA GLY A 58 14.42 5.47 6.30
C GLY A 58 15.03 4.08 6.05
N TYR A 59 14.67 3.44 4.92
CA TYR A 59 15.41 2.28 4.45
C TYR A 59 16.87 2.64 4.16
N LEU A 60 17.12 3.66 3.35
CA LEU A 60 18.47 4.07 2.93
C LEU A 60 19.32 4.66 4.08
N TRP A 61 18.71 5.34 5.05
CA TRP A 61 19.36 5.99 6.21
C TRP A 61 18.50 5.85 7.48
N PRO A 62 18.55 4.70 8.18
CA PRO A 62 17.71 4.43 9.36
C PRO A 62 18.01 5.38 10.54
N ASP A 63 19.25 5.89 10.62
CA ASP A 63 19.69 6.84 11.65
C ASP A 63 19.72 8.30 11.13
N GLY A 64 19.14 8.57 9.95
CA GLY A 64 19.34 9.81 9.20
C GLY A 64 18.44 11.00 9.57
N LEU A 65 17.35 10.76 10.28
CA LEU A 65 16.36 11.78 10.65
C LEU A 65 16.33 11.99 12.18
N PRO A 66 16.58 13.22 12.68
CA PRO A 66 16.29 13.56 14.07
C PRO A 66 14.81 13.29 14.39
N ASP A 67 14.50 12.79 15.59
CA ASP A 67 13.14 12.33 15.94
C ASP A 67 12.04 13.38 15.76
N GLY A 68 12.34 14.68 15.90
CA GLY A 68 11.38 15.75 15.61
C GLY A 68 10.98 15.86 14.14
N GLN A 69 11.91 15.63 13.21
CA GLN A 69 11.65 15.72 11.77
C GLN A 69 10.95 14.47 11.22
N ARG A 70 11.13 13.31 11.86
CA ARG A 70 10.32 12.11 11.58
C ARG A 70 8.85 12.34 11.87
N LYS A 71 8.54 13.05 12.96
CA LYS A 71 7.16 13.43 13.31
C LYS A 71 6.55 14.36 12.26
N ASP A 72 7.24 15.43 11.89
CA ASP A 72 6.77 16.36 10.85
C ASP A 72 6.51 15.66 9.50
N ALA A 73 7.35 14.70 9.13
CA ALA A 73 7.21 13.93 7.90
C ALA A 73 6.02 12.96 7.97
N ALA A 74 5.81 12.29 9.12
CA ALA A 74 4.65 11.43 9.33
C ALA A 74 3.34 12.22 9.33
N ASP A 75 3.32 13.41 9.93
CA ASP A 75 2.16 14.30 9.93
C ASP A 75 1.81 14.75 8.50
N ALA A 76 2.82 14.96 7.64
CA ALA A 76 2.62 15.30 6.24
C ALA A 76 2.01 14.15 5.39
N GLU A 77 2.14 12.88 5.82
CA GLU A 77 1.50 11.76 5.12
C GLU A 77 0.01 11.64 5.41
N VAL A 78 -0.48 12.21 6.52
CA VAL A 78 -1.90 12.14 6.91
C VAL A 78 -2.69 13.28 6.26
N LEU A 79 -3.40 12.97 5.18
CA LEU A 79 -4.27 13.94 4.52
C LEU A 79 -5.57 14.17 5.32
N LYS A 80 -6.14 13.09 5.85
CA LYS A 80 -7.39 13.15 6.62
C LYS A 80 -7.58 11.90 7.47
N VAL A 81 -8.17 12.09 8.65
CA VAL A 81 -8.73 11.00 9.46
C VAL A 81 -10.24 11.11 9.42
N TYR A 82 -10.90 10.05 8.97
CA TYR A 82 -12.35 9.91 9.07
C TYR A 82 -12.68 9.13 10.34
N PRO A 83 -13.64 9.59 11.16
CA PRO A 83 -14.01 8.90 12.40
C PRO A 83 -14.60 7.51 12.11
N HIS A 84 -15.30 7.36 10.99
CA HIS A 84 -15.89 6.10 10.53
C HIS A 84 -15.74 5.96 9.01
N ARG A 85 -15.63 4.74 8.50
CA ARG A 85 -15.63 4.47 7.05
C ARG A 85 -16.88 5.00 6.36
N SER A 86 -18.04 4.99 7.03
CA SER A 86 -19.28 5.58 6.51
C SER A 86 -19.20 7.09 6.26
N TYR A 87 -18.22 7.79 6.84
CA TYR A 87 -17.97 9.22 6.62
C TYR A 87 -17.03 9.48 5.43
N VAL A 88 -16.44 8.45 4.84
CA VAL A 88 -15.69 8.56 3.59
C VAL A 88 -16.70 8.81 2.47
N PRO A 89 -16.59 9.92 1.70
CA PRO A 89 -17.53 10.21 0.62
C PRO A 89 -17.59 9.05 -0.38
N ALA A 90 -18.79 8.64 -0.79
CA ALA A 90 -18.98 7.49 -1.66
C ALA A 90 -18.20 7.62 -2.99
N ASP A 91 -18.16 8.83 -3.56
CA ASP A 91 -17.42 9.10 -4.79
C ASP A 91 -15.90 9.10 -4.60
N LEU A 92 -15.38 9.32 -3.38
CA LEU A 92 -13.94 9.36 -3.13
C LEU A 92 -13.27 8.04 -3.49
N TRP A 93 -13.93 6.90 -3.25
CA TRP A 93 -13.40 5.58 -3.59
C TRP A 93 -13.15 5.45 -5.10
N LEU A 94 -14.16 5.74 -5.92
CA LEU A 94 -14.03 5.67 -7.37
C LEU A 94 -13.09 6.75 -7.92
N GLN A 95 -13.07 7.94 -7.34
CA GLN A 95 -12.14 9.01 -7.71
C GLN A 95 -10.68 8.66 -7.35
N LEU A 96 -10.45 8.00 -6.22
CA LEU A 96 -9.14 7.51 -5.82
C LEU A 96 -8.61 6.52 -6.86
N PHE A 97 -9.32 5.41 -7.06
CA PHE A 97 -8.90 4.38 -8.01
C PHE A 97 -8.94 4.86 -9.47
N GLY A 98 -9.80 5.84 -9.78
CA GLY A 98 -9.88 6.50 -11.08
C GLY A 98 -8.64 7.33 -11.43
N ARG A 99 -7.84 7.73 -10.44
CA ARG A 99 -6.56 8.42 -10.63
C ARG A 99 -5.37 7.47 -10.74
N ALA A 100 -5.54 6.18 -10.50
CA ALA A 100 -4.44 5.20 -10.58
C ALA A 100 -3.84 5.14 -11.98
N GLU A 101 -2.52 5.19 -12.07
CA GLU A 101 -1.74 5.11 -13.31
C GLU A 101 -0.86 3.85 -13.36
N ARG A 102 -0.49 3.26 -12.21
CA ARG A 102 0.40 2.10 -12.16
C ARG A 102 -0.26 0.92 -11.47
N GLU A 103 -0.85 1.16 -10.31
CA GLU A 103 -1.36 0.08 -9.46
C GLU A 103 -2.59 0.44 -8.64
N ILE A 104 -3.54 -0.50 -8.61
CA ILE A 104 -4.65 -0.56 -7.68
C ILE A 104 -4.43 -1.76 -6.76
N GLY A 105 -4.46 -1.54 -5.45
CA GLY A 105 -4.35 -2.59 -4.44
C GLY A 105 -5.57 -2.58 -3.52
N VAL A 106 -6.16 -3.74 -3.26
CA VAL A 106 -7.24 -3.91 -2.26
C VAL A 106 -6.92 -5.12 -1.39
N LEU A 107 -6.88 -4.93 -0.08
CA LEU A 107 -6.74 -5.99 0.91
C LEU A 107 -7.87 -5.88 1.92
N VAL A 108 -8.77 -6.88 1.90
CA VAL A 108 -9.99 -6.92 2.70
C VAL A 108 -10.32 -8.36 3.06
N HIS A 109 -11.10 -8.57 4.12
CA HIS A 109 -11.80 -9.85 4.25
C HIS A 109 -12.82 -10.00 3.11
N ALA A 110 -13.80 -9.10 3.02
CA ALA A 110 -14.83 -9.14 1.96
C ALA A 110 -14.85 -7.90 1.07
N GLY A 111 -14.89 -6.68 1.62
CA GLY A 111 -14.96 -5.46 0.80
C GLY A 111 -16.28 -5.29 0.03
N VAL A 112 -17.39 -5.80 0.57
CA VAL A 112 -18.74 -5.84 -0.06
C VAL A 112 -19.13 -4.53 -0.74
N PHE A 113 -18.95 -3.39 -0.07
CA PHE A 113 -19.36 -2.07 -0.58
C PHE A 113 -18.69 -1.67 -1.91
N LEU A 114 -17.47 -2.17 -2.20
CA LEU A 114 -16.84 -1.96 -3.50
C LEU A 114 -17.42 -2.91 -4.54
N ALA A 115 -17.53 -4.19 -4.18
CA ALA A 115 -17.99 -5.25 -5.09
C ALA A 115 -19.44 -5.02 -5.57
N GLU A 116 -20.31 -4.51 -4.70
CA GLU A 116 -21.70 -4.19 -5.03
C GLU A 116 -21.84 -2.93 -5.90
N ASN A 117 -20.81 -2.07 -5.97
CA ASN A 117 -20.86 -0.87 -6.79
C ASN A 117 -20.63 -1.23 -8.26
N PRO A 118 -21.62 -1.11 -9.18
CA PRO A 118 -21.44 -1.54 -10.57
C PRO A 118 -20.34 -0.77 -11.31
N ARG A 119 -20.10 0.49 -10.91
CA ARG A 119 -19.05 1.35 -11.49
C ARG A 119 -17.65 0.88 -11.13
N TRP A 120 -17.49 0.12 -10.03
CA TRP A 120 -16.21 -0.42 -9.61
C TRP A 120 -15.67 -1.46 -10.59
N ALA A 121 -16.51 -2.43 -10.97
CA ALA A 121 -16.11 -3.46 -11.93
C ALA A 121 -15.77 -2.86 -13.30
N GLN A 122 -16.55 -1.85 -13.75
CA GLN A 122 -16.25 -1.12 -14.99
C GLN A 122 -14.92 -0.36 -14.89
N LEU A 123 -14.67 0.31 -13.76
CA LEU A 123 -13.43 1.03 -13.52
C LEU A 123 -12.22 0.11 -13.57
N LEU A 124 -12.27 -1.03 -12.88
CA LEU A 124 -11.20 -2.03 -12.88
C LEU A 124 -10.88 -2.51 -14.30
N ARG A 125 -11.90 -2.84 -15.11
CA ARG A 125 -11.70 -3.23 -16.52
C ARG A 125 -11.02 -2.13 -17.32
N SER A 126 -11.50 -0.89 -17.19
CA SER A 126 -10.96 0.26 -17.91
C SER A 126 -9.50 0.53 -17.53
N LYS A 127 -9.17 0.42 -16.24
CA LYS A 127 -7.82 0.63 -15.72
C LYS A 127 -6.87 -0.47 -16.16
N ALA A 128 -7.31 -1.74 -16.07
CA ALA A 128 -6.53 -2.87 -16.55
C ALA A 128 -6.27 -2.81 -18.06
N ALA A 129 -7.27 -2.42 -18.86
CA ALA A 129 -7.09 -2.19 -20.30
C ALA A 129 -6.09 -1.06 -20.62
N GLY A 130 -5.99 -0.07 -19.73
CA GLY A 130 -4.98 0.99 -19.79
C GLY A 130 -3.60 0.60 -19.24
N GLY A 131 -3.38 -0.65 -18.86
CA GLY A 131 -2.10 -1.16 -18.35
C GLY A 131 -1.90 -1.04 -16.84
N VAL A 132 -2.89 -0.54 -16.08
CA VAL A 132 -2.83 -0.47 -14.61
C VAL A 132 -3.00 -1.86 -14.02
N ARG A 133 -2.07 -2.29 -13.16
CA ARG A 133 -2.19 -3.57 -12.46
C ARG A 133 -3.18 -3.46 -11.30
N ALA A 134 -4.16 -4.34 -11.23
CA ALA A 134 -5.08 -4.45 -10.09
C ALA A 134 -4.82 -5.72 -9.29
N ARG A 135 -4.54 -5.58 -7.99
CA ARG A 135 -4.27 -6.65 -7.04
C ARG A 135 -5.35 -6.68 -5.97
N ILE A 136 -6.22 -7.68 -5.99
CA ILE A 136 -7.36 -7.79 -5.08
C ILE A 136 -7.16 -9.02 -4.18
N LEU A 137 -7.02 -8.78 -2.88
CA LEU A 137 -6.86 -9.78 -1.83
C LEU A 137 -8.17 -9.88 -1.05
N LEU A 138 -8.75 -11.08 -1.01
CA LEU A 138 -9.94 -11.42 -0.22
C LEU A 138 -9.55 -12.41 0.86
N GLY A 139 -10.25 -12.39 2.00
CA GLY A 139 -10.08 -13.40 3.03
C GLY A 139 -10.48 -14.78 2.52
N ASP A 140 -9.80 -15.83 2.93
CA ASP A 140 -10.21 -17.20 2.63
C ASP A 140 -11.44 -17.58 3.47
N PRO A 141 -12.61 -17.84 2.87
CA PRO A 141 -13.85 -18.10 3.61
C PRO A 141 -13.82 -19.40 4.41
N GLU A 142 -12.88 -20.31 4.15
CA GLU A 142 -12.71 -21.55 4.92
C GLU A 142 -11.74 -21.39 6.11
N SER A 143 -11.08 -20.23 6.22
CA SER A 143 -9.99 -20.04 7.15
C SER A 143 -10.47 -19.84 8.59
N PRO A 144 -9.69 -20.31 9.58
CA PRO A 144 -9.99 -20.05 10.99
C PRO A 144 -9.93 -18.55 11.33
N GLU A 145 -9.16 -17.75 10.61
CA GLU A 145 -9.07 -16.30 10.81
C GLU A 145 -10.37 -15.57 10.42
N ILE A 146 -10.99 -15.99 9.31
CA ILE A 146 -12.30 -15.46 8.90
C ILE A 146 -13.40 -15.91 9.86
N ARG A 147 -13.37 -17.17 10.32
CA ARG A 147 -14.31 -17.67 11.34
C ARG A 147 -14.20 -16.87 12.64
N ARG A 148 -12.98 -16.68 13.14
CA ARG A 148 -12.71 -15.89 14.35
C ARG A 148 -13.21 -14.47 14.20
N ARG A 149 -13.00 -13.82 13.05
CA ARG A 149 -13.52 -12.48 12.82
C ARG A 149 -15.04 -12.41 12.91
N GLY A 150 -15.73 -13.44 12.42
CA GLY A 150 -17.17 -13.58 12.55
C GLY A 150 -17.65 -13.73 13.99
N GLU A 151 -16.92 -14.47 14.81
CA GLU A 151 -17.15 -14.58 16.25
C GLU A 151 -16.93 -13.23 16.96
N GLU A 152 -15.83 -12.53 16.66
CA GLU A 152 -15.51 -11.21 17.24
C GLU A 152 -16.53 -10.12 16.89
N GLU A 153 -17.12 -10.17 15.69
CA GLU A 153 -18.18 -9.24 15.25
C GLU A 153 -19.59 -9.71 15.68
N GLU A 154 -19.71 -10.82 16.41
CA GLU A 154 -20.99 -11.42 16.85
C GLU A 154 -21.94 -11.75 15.69
N ILE A 155 -21.39 -12.09 14.52
CA ILE A 155 -22.15 -12.44 13.30
C ILE A 155 -21.89 -13.87 12.80
N GLY A 156 -21.09 -14.67 13.52
CA GLY A 156 -20.78 -16.05 13.15
C GLY A 156 -20.28 -16.19 11.71
N GLU A 157 -20.92 -17.04 10.91
CA GLU A 157 -20.59 -17.26 9.49
C GLU A 157 -20.81 -16.02 8.58
N GLY A 158 -21.32 -14.91 9.11
CA GLY A 158 -21.63 -13.70 8.36
C GLY A 158 -20.43 -13.10 7.60
N VAL A 159 -19.20 -13.22 8.12
CA VAL A 159 -18.00 -12.76 7.40
C VAL A 159 -17.72 -13.69 6.22
N ALA A 160 -17.66 -15.00 6.44
CA ALA A 160 -17.42 -15.99 5.39
C ALA A 160 -18.48 -15.92 4.27
N TYR A 161 -19.75 -15.72 4.63
CA TYR A 161 -20.83 -15.49 3.66
C TYR A 161 -20.55 -14.28 2.76
N LYS A 162 -20.20 -13.12 3.36
CA LYS A 162 -19.87 -11.89 2.61
C LYS A 162 -18.68 -12.09 1.68
N VAL A 163 -17.67 -12.85 2.11
CA VAL A 163 -16.53 -13.21 1.24
C VAL A 163 -17.01 -13.99 0.02
N ARG A 164 -17.78 -15.06 0.21
CA ARG A 164 -18.30 -15.89 -0.89
C ARG A 164 -19.20 -15.10 -1.84
N GLU A 165 -19.99 -14.17 -1.31
CA GLU A 165 -20.80 -13.24 -2.10
C GLU A 165 -19.93 -12.34 -2.99
N VAL A 166 -18.92 -11.70 -2.41
CA VAL A 166 -17.98 -10.85 -3.16
C VAL A 166 -17.22 -11.64 -4.22
N MET A 167 -16.80 -12.86 -3.91
CA MET A 167 -16.19 -13.75 -4.90
C MET A 167 -17.13 -13.98 -6.10
N LYS A 168 -18.43 -14.22 -5.87
CA LYS A 168 -19.41 -14.36 -6.96
C LYS A 168 -19.53 -13.08 -7.80
N LEU A 169 -19.56 -11.91 -7.17
CA LEU A 169 -19.63 -10.60 -7.85
C LEU A 169 -18.38 -10.35 -8.72
N TYR A 170 -17.21 -10.81 -8.29
CA TYR A 170 -15.96 -10.65 -9.03
C TYR A 170 -15.70 -11.72 -10.09
N ARG A 171 -16.47 -12.80 -10.17
CA ARG A 171 -16.29 -13.86 -11.20
C ARG A 171 -16.09 -13.33 -12.62
N PRO A 172 -16.86 -12.33 -13.12
CA PRO A 172 -16.66 -11.80 -14.46
C PRO A 172 -15.30 -11.11 -14.70
N LEU A 173 -14.54 -10.81 -13.63
CA LEU A 173 -13.23 -10.17 -13.67
C LEU A 173 -12.07 -11.16 -13.57
N TYR A 174 -12.28 -12.42 -13.21
CA TYR A 174 -11.18 -13.39 -13.00
C TYR A 174 -10.35 -13.64 -14.26
N SER A 175 -10.99 -13.62 -15.43
CA SER A 175 -10.33 -13.81 -16.72
C SER A 175 -9.77 -12.52 -17.33
N VAL A 176 -9.93 -11.36 -16.68
CA VAL A 176 -9.47 -10.07 -17.22
C VAL A 176 -7.97 -9.92 -16.98
N SER A 177 -7.20 -9.78 -18.07
CA SER A 177 -5.77 -9.49 -17.99
C SER A 177 -5.52 -8.19 -17.23
N GLY A 178 -4.50 -8.16 -16.38
CA GLY A 178 -4.17 -7.02 -15.53
C GLY A 178 -4.90 -6.97 -14.18
N ILE A 179 -5.93 -7.81 -13.97
CA ILE A 179 -6.61 -7.97 -12.67
C ILE A 179 -6.26 -9.35 -12.10
N GLU A 180 -5.77 -9.36 -10.87
CA GLU A 180 -5.39 -10.58 -10.17
C GLU A 180 -6.08 -10.64 -8.81
N PHE A 181 -6.76 -11.77 -8.56
CA PHE A 181 -7.43 -12.05 -7.30
C PHE A 181 -6.68 -13.14 -6.54
N ARG A 182 -6.50 -12.95 -5.23
CA ARG A 182 -5.92 -13.95 -4.33
C ARG A 182 -6.71 -14.07 -3.03
N LEU A 183 -6.70 -15.25 -2.43
CA LEU A 183 -7.20 -15.53 -1.09
C LEU A 183 -6.07 -15.45 -0.06
N HIS A 184 -6.28 -14.74 1.03
CA HIS A 184 -5.32 -14.64 2.12
C HIS A 184 -5.89 -15.20 3.43
N ARG A 185 -5.00 -15.66 4.31
CA ARG A 185 -5.32 -16.16 5.65
C ARG A 185 -4.73 -15.30 6.76
N SER A 186 -4.29 -14.09 6.45
CA SER A 186 -3.76 -13.16 7.44
C SER A 186 -4.85 -12.61 8.35
N THR A 187 -4.55 -12.50 9.64
CA THR A 187 -5.33 -11.68 10.58
C THR A 187 -5.15 -10.21 10.20
N LEU A 188 -6.19 -9.59 9.69
CA LEU A 188 -6.13 -8.18 9.33
C LEU A 188 -6.31 -7.28 10.56
N HIS A 189 -5.39 -6.34 10.76
CA HIS A 189 -5.58 -5.22 11.69
C HIS A 189 -6.18 -3.98 11.01
N ASN A 190 -6.23 -4.02 9.68
CA ASN A 190 -6.77 -2.98 8.82
C ASN A 190 -7.14 -3.58 7.47
N SER A 191 -8.10 -2.98 6.79
CA SER A 191 -8.26 -3.15 5.34
C SER A 191 -7.47 -2.06 4.63
N LEU A 192 -6.78 -2.40 3.54
CA LEU A 192 -5.94 -1.48 2.79
C LEU A 192 -6.49 -1.27 1.39
N TYR A 193 -6.53 -0.01 0.97
CA TYR A 193 -6.95 0.40 -0.36
C TYR A 193 -5.90 1.35 -0.91
N ARG A 194 -5.26 0.95 -2.00
CA ARG A 194 -4.12 1.65 -2.61
C ARG A 194 -4.49 2.10 -4.02
N SER A 195 -4.15 3.35 -4.33
CA SER A 195 -4.03 3.87 -5.69
C SER A 195 -2.65 4.52 -5.81
N ASP A 196 -1.70 3.81 -6.41
CA ASP A 196 -0.30 4.23 -6.51
C ASP A 196 0.33 4.59 -5.16
N ASP A 197 0.44 5.89 -4.85
CA ASP A 197 1.06 6.46 -3.67
C ASP A 197 0.01 6.99 -2.65
N GLU A 198 -1.29 6.90 -2.97
CA GLU A 198 -2.39 7.34 -2.11
C GLU A 198 -3.12 6.12 -1.53
N TRP A 199 -3.40 6.17 -0.22
CA TRP A 199 -3.91 5.04 0.55
C TRP A 199 -5.12 5.43 1.39
N LEU A 200 -6.12 4.55 1.44
CA LEU A 200 -7.12 4.55 2.50
C LEU A 200 -6.85 3.32 3.37
N VAL A 201 -6.61 3.54 4.66
CA VAL A 201 -6.39 2.49 5.66
C VAL A 201 -7.61 2.48 6.56
N ASN A 202 -8.46 1.48 6.41
CA ASN A 202 -9.61 1.30 7.29
C ASN A 202 -9.20 0.42 8.46
N THR A 203 -8.93 1.05 9.60
CA THR A 203 -8.41 0.42 10.81
C THR A 203 -9.47 -0.48 11.42
N GLN A 204 -9.12 -1.70 11.81
CA GLN A 204 -10.07 -2.53 12.56
C GLN A 204 -10.10 -2.11 14.02
N VAL A 205 -11.29 -2.08 14.60
CA VAL A 205 -11.51 -1.93 16.04
C VAL A 205 -12.22 -3.20 16.50
N TYR A 206 -11.70 -3.81 17.56
CA TYR A 206 -12.22 -5.07 18.09
C TYR A 206 -13.71 -4.93 18.46
N GLY A 207 -14.55 -5.88 18.03
CA GLY A 207 -16.00 -5.84 18.26
C GLY A 207 -16.78 -4.79 17.46
N VAL A 208 -16.12 -3.99 16.62
CA VAL A 208 -16.77 -2.95 15.82
C VAL A 208 -16.78 -3.34 14.34
N SER A 209 -17.96 -3.28 13.73
CA SER A 209 -18.11 -3.58 12.30
C SER A 209 -17.41 -2.55 11.43
N ALA A 210 -16.81 -3.00 10.32
CA ALA A 210 -15.98 -2.18 9.43
C ALA A 210 -16.56 -0.79 9.05
N PRO A 211 -17.87 -0.61 8.72
CA PRO A 211 -18.42 0.72 8.41
C PRO A 211 -18.24 1.77 9.53
N LEU A 212 -18.18 1.31 10.79
CA LEU A 212 -18.10 2.15 11.99
C LEU A 212 -16.67 2.31 12.51
N THR A 213 -15.67 1.84 11.77
CA THR A 213 -14.26 1.95 12.17
C THR A 213 -13.55 3.09 11.44
N PRO A 214 -12.49 3.69 12.02
CA PRO A 214 -11.79 4.84 11.42
C PRO A 214 -11.15 4.55 10.06
N VAL A 215 -10.94 5.60 9.28
CA VAL A 215 -10.15 5.54 8.04
C VAL A 215 -9.08 6.61 8.03
N LEU A 216 -7.83 6.21 7.82
CA LEU A 216 -6.73 7.12 7.54
C LEU A 216 -6.62 7.30 6.03
N HIS A 217 -6.68 8.53 5.55
CA HIS A 217 -6.37 8.89 4.17
C HIS A 217 -4.94 9.41 4.13
N LEU A 218 -4.07 8.62 3.51
CA LEU A 218 -2.65 8.84 3.49
C LEU A 218 -2.14 9.10 2.07
N ARG A 219 -1.04 9.84 1.96
CA ARG A 219 -0.27 9.95 0.73
C ARG A 219 1.20 9.82 1.04
N LYS A 220 1.90 9.01 0.25
CA LYS A 220 3.33 8.78 0.40
C LYS A 220 4.08 10.11 0.31
N VAL A 221 4.89 10.40 1.31
CA VAL A 221 5.83 11.53 1.30
C VAL A 221 7.25 10.97 1.36
N ALA A 222 8.12 11.47 0.48
CA ALA A 222 9.52 11.07 0.52
C ALA A 222 10.12 11.41 1.89
N GLY A 223 10.76 10.44 2.53
CA GLY A 223 11.33 10.61 3.86
C GLY A 223 10.43 10.22 5.03
N ALA A 224 9.18 9.86 4.76
CA ALA A 224 8.25 9.40 5.78
C ALA A 224 8.01 7.88 5.68
N GLU A 225 7.70 7.25 6.82
CA GLU A 225 7.68 5.79 6.97
C GLU A 225 6.26 5.22 7.16
N LEU A 226 5.24 6.07 7.37
CA LEU A 226 3.89 5.61 7.72
C LEU A 226 3.26 4.86 6.54
N VAL A 227 3.30 5.43 5.34
CA VAL A 227 2.76 4.76 4.14
C VAL A 227 3.59 3.53 3.77
N SER A 228 4.92 3.61 3.87
CA SER A 228 5.78 2.48 3.50
C SER A 228 5.58 1.27 4.42
N THR A 229 5.23 1.48 5.68
CA THR A 229 4.82 0.40 6.60
C THR A 229 3.57 -0.35 6.11
N TYR A 230 2.53 0.38 5.68
CA TYR A 230 1.33 -0.26 5.11
C TYR A 230 1.62 -0.94 3.76
N GLN A 231 2.49 -0.35 2.95
CA GLN A 231 2.93 -0.95 1.69
C GLN A 231 3.63 -2.29 1.94
N GLN A 232 4.58 -2.35 2.88
CA GLN A 232 5.28 -3.60 3.24
C GLN A 232 4.30 -4.67 3.75
N SER A 233 3.33 -4.27 4.58
CA SER A 233 2.26 -5.17 5.04
C SER A 233 1.46 -5.76 3.87
N PHE A 234 1.05 -4.92 2.91
CA PHE A 234 0.35 -5.36 1.71
C PHE A 234 1.19 -6.37 0.90
N GLU A 235 2.47 -6.06 0.64
CA GLU A 235 3.35 -6.96 -0.12
C GLU A 235 3.56 -8.30 0.57
N LYS A 236 3.69 -8.31 1.90
CA LYS A 236 3.82 -9.56 2.67
C LYS A 236 2.59 -10.43 2.49
N VAL A 237 1.39 -9.89 2.71
CA VAL A 237 0.14 -10.63 2.53
C VAL A 237 -0.02 -11.10 1.09
N TRP A 238 0.32 -10.26 0.11
CA TRP A 238 0.28 -10.62 -1.31
C TRP A 238 1.17 -11.83 -1.64
N SER A 239 2.39 -11.87 -1.09
CA SER A 239 3.36 -12.94 -1.34
C SER A 239 2.93 -14.31 -0.79
N GLU A 240 2.18 -14.30 0.31
CA GLU A 240 1.70 -15.51 1.00
C GLU A 240 0.29 -15.95 0.52
N ALA A 241 -0.44 -15.08 -0.20
CA ALA A 241 -1.79 -15.34 -0.66
C ALA A 241 -1.86 -16.29 -1.87
N VAL A 242 -2.93 -17.07 -1.94
CA VAL A 242 -3.17 -18.09 -2.97
C VAL A 242 -4.01 -17.52 -4.11
N PRO A 243 -3.59 -17.60 -5.38
CA PRO A 243 -4.40 -17.16 -6.51
C PRO A 243 -5.77 -17.84 -6.59
N ILE A 244 -6.81 -17.07 -6.95
CA ILE A 244 -8.10 -17.65 -7.35
C ILE A 244 -7.96 -18.12 -8.80
N GLU A 245 -8.27 -19.38 -9.06
CA GLU A 245 -8.23 -19.95 -10.42
C GLU A 245 -9.27 -19.27 -11.34
N ARG A 246 -8.87 -19.11 -12.61
CA ARG A 246 -9.63 -18.42 -13.65
C ARG A 246 -10.77 -19.26 -14.22
#